data_AF-A0A933HXZ8-F1
#
_entry.id   AF-A0A933HXZ8-F1
#
_cell.length_a   1.000
_cell.length_b   1.000
_cell.length_c   1.000
_cell.angle_alpha   90.00
_cell.angle_beta   90.00
_cell.angle_gamma   90.00
#
_symmetry.space_group_name_H-M   'P 1'
#
loop_
_entity.id
_entity.type
_entity.pdbx_description
1 polymer ?
#
loop_
_entity_poly.entity_id
_entity_poly.type
_entity_poly.pdbx_seq_one_letter_code
_entity_poly.pdbx_strand_id
1 'polypeptide(L)'
;MKRKFKVVMSGRLHRFDAKAVADEAVEYPGCYEFVVLDRERKPLVAFVGAAAESIRTSLEAHLSGAARPNKEDLAALSLGGEVFYEFVSSSDIDCKEEHLDIAGALISRHRPPFNAGPLPSTGKFSEVDLEEV
;
A
#
# COMPACT_ATOMS: atom_id res chain seq x y z
N MET A 1 7.81 22.29 6.58
CA MET A 1 9.03 21.83 5.87
C MET A 1 8.60 20.91 4.75
N LYS A 2 9.13 21.07 3.53
CA LYS A 2 8.84 20.17 2.41
C LYS A 2 9.83 19.00 2.40
N ARG A 3 9.39 17.78 2.09
CA ARG A 3 10.26 16.60 1.93
C ARG A 3 9.90 15.84 0.67
N LYS A 4 10.92 15.44 -0.10
CA LYS A 4 10.79 14.47 -1.19
C LYS A 4 11.43 13.17 -0.73
N PHE A 5 10.66 12.10 -0.60
CA PHE A 5 11.21 10.77 -0.27
C PHE A 5 11.61 10.05 -1.56
N LYS A 6 12.74 9.36 -1.52
CA LYS A 6 13.14 8.40 -2.54
C LYS A 6 12.60 7.05 -2.13
N VAL A 7 11.84 6.42 -3.01
CA VAL A 7 11.21 5.12 -2.77
C VAL A 7 11.55 4.16 -3.91
N VAL A 8 11.76 2.90 -3.56
CA VAL A 8 11.91 1.80 -4.50
C VAL A 8 10.73 0.87 -4.26
N MET A 9 9.86 0.70 -5.25
CA MET A 9 8.78 -0.29 -5.18
C MET A 9 9.36 -1.71 -5.28
N SER A 10 8.61 -2.75 -4.90
CA SER A 10 9.10 -4.14 -4.99
C SER A 10 9.35 -4.59 -6.44
N GLY A 11 8.87 -3.82 -7.43
CA GLY A 11 9.18 -4.02 -8.85
C GLY A 11 8.38 -5.14 -9.49
N ARG A 12 7.44 -5.74 -8.75
CA ARG A 12 6.49 -6.74 -9.24
C ARG A 12 5.24 -6.76 -8.39
N LEU A 13 4.12 -7.09 -9.04
CA LEU A 13 2.85 -7.35 -8.38
C LEU A 13 2.81 -8.79 -7.85
N HIS A 14 2.47 -8.93 -6.58
CA HIS A 14 2.29 -10.22 -5.90
C HIS A 14 0.80 -10.55 -5.80
N ARG A 15 0.42 -11.81 -5.93
CA ARG A 15 -1.00 -12.19 -5.74
C ARG A 15 -1.43 -11.97 -4.30
N PHE A 16 -2.65 -11.47 -4.10
CA PHE A 16 -3.23 -11.34 -2.77
C PHE A 16 -4.00 -12.62 -2.38
N ASP A 17 -3.23 -13.64 -2.00
CA ASP A 17 -3.71 -14.88 -1.42
C ASP A 17 -2.79 -15.36 -0.29
N ALA A 18 -3.27 -16.30 0.51
CA ALA A 18 -2.56 -16.76 1.70
C ALA A 18 -1.17 -17.34 1.40
N LYS A 19 -1.01 -18.01 0.24
CA LYS A 19 0.27 -18.63 -0.12
C LYS A 19 1.28 -17.54 -0.51
N ALA A 20 0.91 -16.64 -1.40
CA ALA A 20 1.78 -15.56 -1.86
C ALA A 20 2.12 -14.58 -0.72
N VAL A 21 1.20 -14.33 0.22
CA VAL A 21 1.51 -13.53 1.43
C VAL A 21 2.52 -14.25 2.32
N ALA A 22 2.32 -15.54 2.61
CA ALA A 22 3.25 -16.30 3.46
C ALA A 22 4.66 -16.42 2.86
N ASP A 23 4.75 -16.62 1.54
CA ASP A 23 6.01 -16.86 0.86
C ASP A 23 6.77 -15.57 0.50
N GLU A 24 6.05 -14.47 0.22
CA GLU A 24 6.64 -13.30 -0.44
C GLU A 24 6.50 -11.99 0.34
N ALA A 25 5.55 -11.88 1.27
CA ALA A 25 5.38 -10.66 2.05
C ALA A 25 6.49 -10.52 3.09
N VAL A 26 6.90 -9.27 3.31
CA VAL A 26 8.02 -8.92 4.19
C VAL A 26 7.61 -8.76 5.65
N GLU A 27 8.54 -9.11 6.55
CA GLU A 27 8.37 -9.14 8.01
C GLU A 27 8.82 -7.85 8.70
N TYR A 28 8.75 -6.72 8.00
CA TYR A 28 9.16 -5.41 8.54
C TYR A 28 8.10 -4.32 8.24
N PRO A 29 8.07 -3.22 9.03
CA PRO A 29 7.15 -2.10 8.82
C PRO A 29 7.33 -1.46 7.45
N GLY A 30 6.25 -0.93 6.85
CA GLY A 30 6.37 -0.32 5.54
C GLY A 30 5.06 0.12 4.91
N CYS A 31 5.13 0.59 3.67
CA CYS A 31 3.97 0.96 2.87
C CYS A 31 3.66 -0.14 1.85
N TYR A 32 2.39 -0.41 1.63
CA TYR A 32 1.91 -1.35 0.62
C TYR A 32 0.69 -0.81 -0.11
N GLU A 33 0.48 -1.31 -1.31
CA GLU A 33 -0.63 -0.97 -2.18
C GLU A 33 -1.39 -2.24 -2.55
N PHE A 34 -2.72 -2.19 -2.55
CA PHE A 34 -3.54 -3.17 -3.25
C PHE A 34 -3.81 -2.70 -4.66
N VAL A 35 -3.53 -3.55 -5.63
CA VAL A 35 -3.71 -3.28 -7.05
C VAL A 35 -4.73 -4.25 -7.62
N VAL A 36 -5.71 -3.73 -8.33
CA VAL A 36 -6.75 -4.50 -9.04
C VAL A 36 -6.76 -4.12 -10.51
N LEU A 37 -7.47 -4.89 -11.34
CA LEU A 37 -7.75 -4.50 -12.71
C LEU A 37 -9.11 -3.82 -12.78
N ASP A 38 -9.16 -2.63 -13.37
CA ASP A 38 -10.43 -1.95 -13.62
C ASP A 38 -11.21 -2.62 -14.78
N ARG A 39 -12.37 -2.04 -15.13
CA ARG A 39 -13.23 -2.54 -16.22
C ARG A 39 -12.56 -2.49 -17.59
N GLU A 40 -11.51 -1.70 -17.76
CA GLU A 40 -10.72 -1.58 -18.98
C GLU A 40 -9.45 -2.45 -18.95
N ARG A 41 -9.30 -3.31 -17.92
CA ARG A 41 -8.11 -4.13 -17.65
C ARG A 41 -6.84 -3.31 -17.38
N LYS A 42 -7.00 -2.09 -16.87
CA LYS A 42 -5.88 -1.26 -16.43
C LYS A 42 -5.63 -1.45 -14.93
N PRO A 43 -4.37 -1.38 -14.48
CA PRO A 43 -4.07 -1.44 -13.07
C PRO A 43 -4.64 -0.21 -12.37
N LEU A 44 -5.33 -0.46 -11.25
CA LEU A 44 -5.89 0.54 -10.36
C LEU A 44 -5.39 0.25 -8.95
N VAL A 45 -4.73 1.23 -8.32
CA VAL A 45 -4.46 1.17 -6.89
C VAL A 45 -5.78 1.34 -6.15
N ALA A 46 -6.25 0.26 -5.53
CA ALA A 46 -7.52 0.20 -4.81
C ALA A 46 -7.40 0.76 -3.38
N PHE A 47 -6.23 0.57 -2.76
CA PHE A 47 -5.94 0.96 -1.40
C PHE A 47 -4.44 1.10 -1.17
N VAL A 48 -4.05 1.98 -0.26
CA VAL A 48 -2.67 2.09 0.25
C VAL A 48 -2.71 1.99 1.77
N GLY A 49 -1.82 1.18 2.34
CA GLY A 49 -1.65 1.01 3.78
C GLY A 49 -0.23 1.31 4.26
N ALA A 50 -0.12 1.67 5.54
CA ALA A 50 1.15 1.76 6.27
C ALA A 50 1.11 0.77 7.43
N ALA A 51 1.97 -0.25 7.37
CA ALA A 51 2.09 -1.28 8.38
C ALA A 51 3.08 -0.86 9.48
N ALA A 52 2.63 -0.83 10.73
CA ALA A 52 3.46 -0.43 11.87
C ALA A 52 4.36 -1.56 12.40
N GLU A 53 3.92 -2.82 12.27
CA GLU A 53 4.65 -4.01 12.73
C GLU A 53 5.33 -4.73 11.57
N SER A 54 4.54 -5.29 10.65
CA SER A 54 5.05 -5.82 9.39
C SER A 54 4.00 -5.75 8.28
N ILE A 55 4.46 -5.59 7.04
CA ILE A 55 3.59 -5.66 5.87
C ILE A 55 2.85 -7.00 5.84
N ARG A 56 3.53 -8.11 6.14
CA ARG A 56 2.88 -9.43 6.23
C ARG A 56 1.69 -9.45 7.18
N THR A 57 1.86 -9.02 8.43
CA THR A 57 0.78 -9.03 9.42
C THR A 57 -0.40 -8.16 8.99
N SER A 58 -0.14 -7.00 8.37
CA SER A 58 -1.21 -6.17 7.80
C SER A 58 -1.95 -6.87 6.65
N LEU A 59 -1.22 -7.51 5.73
CA LEU A 59 -1.83 -8.28 4.63
C LEU A 59 -2.66 -9.46 5.14
N GLU A 60 -2.19 -10.18 6.16
CA GLU A 60 -2.93 -11.26 6.83
C GLU A 60 -4.21 -10.76 7.52
N ALA A 61 -4.17 -9.57 8.12
CA ALA A 61 -5.37 -8.93 8.68
C ALA A 61 -6.42 -8.63 7.60
N HIS A 62 -6.00 -8.17 6.42
CA HIS A 62 -6.91 -7.98 5.28
C HIS A 62 -7.44 -9.31 4.71
N LEU A 63 -6.61 -10.37 4.66
CA LEU A 63 -7.03 -11.70 4.20
C LEU A 63 -8.06 -12.34 5.14
N SER A 64 -7.85 -12.21 6.44
CA SER A 64 -8.75 -12.74 7.48
C SER A 64 -10.01 -11.90 7.69
N GLY A 65 -10.07 -10.70 7.10
CA GLY A 65 -11.17 -9.75 7.30
C GLY A 65 -11.10 -8.97 8.61
N ALA A 66 -10.01 -9.10 9.38
CA ALA A 66 -9.74 -8.29 10.56
C ALA A 66 -9.46 -6.81 10.21
N ALA A 67 -9.00 -6.54 8.99
CA ALA A 67 -8.79 -5.20 8.45
C ALA A 67 -9.61 -4.99 7.15
N ARG A 68 -10.02 -3.75 6.91
CA ARG A 68 -10.72 -3.32 5.69
C ARG A 68 -9.82 -2.37 4.86
N PRO A 69 -9.88 -2.42 3.52
CA PRO A 69 -10.71 -3.32 2.70
C PRO A 69 -10.21 -4.77 2.79
N ASN A 70 -11.13 -5.73 2.90
CA ASN A 70 -10.75 -7.14 2.88
C ASN A 70 -10.68 -7.67 1.44
N LYS A 71 -10.34 -8.95 1.27
CA LYS A 71 -10.27 -9.58 -0.06
C LYS A 71 -11.58 -9.48 -0.85
N GLU A 72 -12.73 -9.59 -0.20
CA GLU A 72 -14.04 -9.52 -0.86
C GLU A 72 -14.32 -8.11 -1.38
N ASP A 73 -14.02 -7.08 -0.59
CA ASP A 73 -14.16 -5.67 -0.99
C ASP A 73 -13.30 -5.38 -2.23
N LEU A 74 -12.05 -5.84 -2.22
CA LEU A 74 -11.10 -5.64 -3.32
C LEU A 74 -11.51 -6.42 -4.57
N ALA A 75 -11.95 -7.67 -4.41
CA ALA A 75 -12.41 -8.50 -5.52
C ALA A 75 -13.68 -7.95 -6.18
N ALA A 76 -14.58 -7.31 -5.40
CA ALA A 76 -15.77 -6.65 -5.93
C ALA A 76 -15.45 -5.45 -6.83
N LEU A 77 -14.30 -4.79 -6.61
CA LEU A 77 -13.80 -3.71 -7.46
C LEU A 77 -13.08 -4.24 -8.71
N SER A 78 -12.50 -5.44 -8.64
CA SER A 78 -11.65 -6.01 -9.68
C SER A 78 -12.42 -6.69 -10.81
N LEU A 79 -12.08 -6.38 -12.06
CA LEU A 79 -12.54 -7.15 -13.21
C LEU A 79 -11.90 -8.55 -13.21
N GLY A 80 -12.71 -9.57 -12.91
CA GLY A 80 -12.24 -10.96 -12.81
C GLY A 80 -11.85 -11.39 -11.40
N GLY A 81 -11.97 -10.50 -10.41
CA GLY A 81 -11.75 -10.82 -9.00
C GLY A 81 -10.28 -11.01 -8.61
N GLU A 82 -9.33 -10.74 -9.52
CA GLU A 82 -7.90 -10.82 -9.22
C GLU A 82 -7.46 -9.60 -8.42
N VAL A 83 -6.75 -9.85 -7.32
CA VAL A 83 -6.23 -8.81 -6.44
C VAL A 83 -4.75 -9.06 -6.26
N PHE A 84 -3.97 -8.00 -6.36
CA PHE A 84 -2.53 -8.02 -6.18
C PHE A 84 -2.13 -7.05 -5.07
N TYR A 85 -0.91 -7.21 -4.58
CA TYR A 85 -0.27 -6.22 -3.75
C TYR A 85 1.14 -5.89 -4.26
N GLU A 86 1.57 -4.67 -3.99
CA GLU A 86 2.94 -4.20 -4.14
C GLU A 86 3.35 -3.50 -2.83
N PHE A 87 4.64 -3.33 -2.59
CA PHE A 87 5.13 -2.61 -1.41
C PHE A 87 6.38 -1.81 -1.71
N VAL A 88 6.65 -0.83 -0.85
CA VAL A 88 7.91 -0.07 -0.87
C VAL A 88 9.01 -0.96 -0.29
N SER A 89 9.92 -1.42 -1.15
CA SER A 89 11.03 -2.31 -0.77
C SER A 89 12.20 -1.56 -0.12
N SER A 90 12.36 -0.28 -0.45
CA SER A 90 13.37 0.59 0.15
C SER A 90 12.94 2.05 0.12
N SER A 91 13.39 2.84 1.10
CA SER A 91 13.18 4.29 1.12
C SER A 91 14.27 5.00 1.91
N ASP A 92 14.44 6.31 1.69
CA ASP A 92 15.40 7.17 2.41
C ASP A 92 14.80 7.80 3.69
N ILE A 93 13.93 7.06 4.39
CA ILE A 93 13.32 7.51 5.65
C ILE A 93 14.33 7.55 6.80
N ASP A 94 14.12 8.47 7.72
CA ASP A 94 14.92 8.61 8.94
C ASP A 94 14.36 7.74 10.09
N CYS A 95 13.05 7.49 10.10
CA CYS A 95 12.40 6.61 11.06
C CYS A 95 11.13 5.96 10.51
N LYS A 96 10.72 4.84 11.11
CA LYS A 96 9.59 4.01 10.63
C LYS A 96 8.26 4.76 10.55
N GLU A 97 8.03 5.76 11.40
CA GLU A 97 6.79 6.54 11.40
C GLU A 97 6.59 7.32 10.09
N GLU A 98 7.67 7.62 9.35
CA GLU A 98 7.63 8.34 8.07
C GLU A 98 7.00 7.51 6.94
N HIS A 99 6.79 6.20 7.15
CA HIS A 99 5.92 5.40 6.29
C HIS A 99 4.48 5.94 6.23
N LEU A 100 4.01 6.65 7.27
CA LEU A 100 2.71 7.34 7.22
C LEU A 100 2.71 8.44 6.16
N ASP A 101 3.79 9.22 6.08
CA ASP A 101 3.92 10.31 5.11
C ASP A 101 4.07 9.77 3.67
N ILE A 102 4.82 8.69 3.48
CA ILE A 102 4.91 7.99 2.19
C ILE A 102 3.54 7.47 1.77
N ALA A 103 2.81 6.79 2.66
CA ALA A 103 1.46 6.32 2.37
C ALA A 103 0.51 7.47 2.03
N GLY A 104 0.57 8.59 2.75
CA GLY A 104 -0.22 9.79 2.48
C GLY A 104 0.04 10.37 1.09
N ALA A 105 1.30 10.38 0.66
CA ALA A 105 1.69 10.82 -0.68
C ALA A 105 1.24 9.85 -1.79
N LEU A 106 1.33 8.53 -1.57
CA LEU A 106 0.79 7.52 -2.50
C LEU A 106 -0.74 7.63 -2.62
N ILE A 107 -1.47 7.81 -1.51
CA ILE A 107 -2.92 8.05 -1.52
C ILE A 107 -3.26 9.32 -2.30
N SER A 108 -2.49 10.39 -2.11
CA SER A 108 -2.72 11.65 -2.84
C SER A 108 -2.49 11.50 -4.35
N ARG A 109 -1.46 10.72 -4.73
CA ARG A 109 -1.09 10.43 -6.12
C ARG A 109 -2.14 9.57 -6.83
N HIS A 110 -2.54 8.46 -6.22
CA HIS A 110 -3.39 7.46 -6.86
C HIS A 110 -4.89 7.65 -6.61
N ARG A 111 -5.27 8.38 -5.55
CA ARG A 111 -6.66 8.57 -5.09
C ARG A 111 -7.44 7.27 -5.01
N PRO A 112 -6.91 6.25 -4.29
CA PRO A 112 -7.54 4.95 -4.20
C PRO A 112 -8.94 5.03 -3.56
N PRO A 113 -9.93 4.29 -4.08
CA PRO A 113 -11.33 4.37 -3.64
C PRO A 113 -11.53 3.95 -2.18
N PHE A 114 -10.66 3.10 -1.62
CA PHE A 114 -10.79 2.64 -0.24
C PHE A 114 -10.05 3.52 0.80
N ASN A 115 -9.36 4.59 0.40
CA ASN A 115 -8.77 5.57 1.33
C ASN A 115 -9.60 6.87 1.34
N ALA A 116 -10.82 6.83 1.85
CA ALA A 116 -11.72 7.99 1.93
C ALA A 116 -11.51 8.88 3.19
N GLY A 117 -10.56 8.52 4.06
CA GLY A 117 -10.28 9.23 5.31
C GLY A 117 -9.21 10.32 5.20
N PRO A 118 -8.87 10.97 6.34
CA PRO A 118 -7.71 11.85 6.41
C PRO A 118 -6.44 11.13 5.95
N LEU A 119 -5.56 11.86 5.26
CA LEU A 119 -4.27 11.31 4.84
C LEU A 119 -3.44 10.93 6.08
N PRO A 120 -2.85 9.73 6.12
CA PRO A 120 -1.86 9.40 7.14
C PRO A 120 -0.68 10.37 7.02
N SER A 121 -0.19 10.84 8.17
CA SER A 121 0.99 11.71 8.25
C SER A 121 1.56 11.67 9.66
N THR A 122 2.88 11.90 9.75
CA THR A 122 3.53 12.15 11.05
C THR A 122 3.30 13.57 11.57
N GLY A 123 2.84 14.50 10.72
CA GLY A 123 2.77 15.93 11.01
C GLY A 123 4.12 16.65 10.99
N LYS A 124 5.25 15.95 10.73
CA LYS A 124 6.58 16.56 10.66
C LYS A 124 6.76 17.43 9.40
N PHE A 125 6.16 17.02 8.30
CA PHE A 125 6.30 17.66 7.00
C PHE A 125 5.00 18.36 6.61
N SER A 126 5.12 19.57 6.07
CA SER A 126 3.96 20.34 5.59
C SER A 126 3.57 19.97 4.16
N GLU A 127 4.48 19.32 3.43
CA GLU A 127 4.31 18.87 2.06
C GLU A 127 5.26 17.70 1.82
N VAL A 128 4.74 16.65 1.19
CA VAL A 128 5.46 15.40 0.91
C VAL A 128 5.29 15.07 -0.58
N ASP A 129 6.40 14.75 -1.24
CA ASP A 129 6.44 14.25 -2.60
C ASP A 129 7.27 12.95 -2.66
N LEU A 130 7.10 12.15 -3.71
CA LEU A 130 7.80 10.87 -3.88
C LEU A 130 8.57 10.85 -5.20
N GLU A 131 9.84 10.46 -5.12
CA GLU A 131 10.69 10.10 -6.24
C GLU A 131 10.83 8.58 -6.28
N GLU A 132 10.28 7.94 -7.31
CA GLU A 132 10.59 6.54 -7.59
C GLU A 132 11.96 6.45 -8.25
N VAL A 133 12.87 5.63 -7.68
CA VAL A 133 14.28 5.51 -8.10
C VAL A 133 14.69 4.08 -8.44
#